data_AF-A0A2V8KKW8-F1
#
_entry.id   AF-A0A2V8KKW8-F1
#
_cell.length_a   1.000
_cell.length_b   1.000
_cell.length_c   1.000
_cell.angle_alpha   90.00
_cell.angle_beta   90.00
_cell.angle_gamma   90.00
#
_symmetry.space_group_name_H-M   'P 1'
#
loop_
_entity.id
_entity.type
_entity.pdbx_description
1 polymer ?
#
loop_
_entity_poly.entity_id
_entity_poly.type
_entity_poly.pdbx_seq_one_letter_code
_entity_poly.pdbx_strand_id
1 'polypeptide(L)' 'MKNTRTVSWGAVAAGAITIALFFQVAIAQGAIKTQYVEYMHGDKPLKGYLAYDDSVSSKRPGVLLVHYRGG' A
#
# COMPACT_ATOMS: atom_id res chain seq x y z
N MET A 1 -13.83 -58.55 -10.52
CA MET A 1 -13.74 -57.26 -11.25
C MET A 1 -13.02 -56.27 -10.34
N LYS A 2 -11.74 -55.98 -10.58
CA LYS A 2 -10.95 -55.04 -9.77
C LYS A 2 -11.02 -53.67 -10.45
N ASN A 3 -11.82 -52.76 -9.89
CA ASN A 3 -12.06 -51.43 -10.43
C ASN A 3 -10.95 -50.47 -9.94
N THR A 4 -9.92 -50.28 -10.76
CA THR A 4 -8.82 -49.36 -10.46
C THR A 4 -9.17 -47.98 -11.01
N ARG A 5 -9.65 -47.08 -10.15
CA ARG A 5 -9.77 -45.65 -10.50
C ARG A 5 -8.37 -45.05 -10.49
N THR A 6 -7.79 -44.91 -11.67
CA THR A 6 -6.54 -44.18 -11.89
C THR A 6 -6.77 -42.71 -11.56
N VAL A 7 -6.30 -42.25 -10.41
CA VAL A 7 -6.19 -40.81 -10.16
C VAL A 7 -5.05 -40.31 -11.04
N SER A 8 -5.40 -39.55 -12.08
CA SER A 8 -4.44 -38.89 -12.96
C SER A 8 -3.64 -37.88 -12.14
N TRP A 9 -2.32 -38.08 -12.04
CA TRP A 9 -1.39 -37.15 -11.39
C TRP A 9 -1.44 -35.74 -12.03
N GLY A 10 -1.90 -35.62 -13.28
CA GLY A 10 -2.11 -34.33 -13.95
C GLY A 10 -3.23 -33.48 -13.34
N ALA A 11 -4.24 -34.10 -12.72
CA ALA A 11 -5.33 -33.37 -12.06
C ALA A 11 -4.87 -32.73 -10.72
N VAL A 12 -3.92 -33.36 -10.04
CA VAL A 12 -3.33 -32.83 -8.79
C VAL A 12 -2.40 -31.65 -9.09
N ALA A 13 -1.63 -31.73 -10.19
CA ALA A 13 -0.76 -30.66 -10.63
C ALA A 13 -1.54 -29.39 -11.02
N ALA A 14 -2.67 -29.53 -11.73
CA ALA A 14 -3.53 -28.39 -12.10
C ALA A 14 -4.18 -27.71 -10.87
N GLY A 15 -4.60 -28.50 -9.88
CA GLY A 15 -5.13 -27.97 -8.62
C GLY A 15 -4.08 -27.19 -7.81
N ALA A 16 -2.84 -27.70 -7.75
CA ALA A 16 -1.74 -27.05 -7.05
C ALA A 16 -1.33 -25.70 -7.68
N ILE A 17 -1.32 -25.61 -9.01
CA ILE A 17 -1.03 -24.36 -9.74
C ILE A 17 -2.12 -23.32 -9.47
N THR A 18 -3.39 -23.74 -9.41
CA THR A 18 -4.51 -22.83 -9.12
C THR A 18 -4.42 -22.26 -7.70
N ILE A 19 -4.08 -23.08 -6.70
CA ILE A 19 -3.90 -22.63 -5.30
C ILE A 19 -2.69 -21.69 -5.15
N ALA A 20 -1.59 -21.96 -5.87
CA ALA A 20 -0.40 -21.10 -5.86
C ALA A 20 -0.66 -19.69 -6.43
N LEU A 21 -1.54 -19.57 -7.43
CA LEU A 21 -1.96 -18.28 -8.00
C LEU A 21 -2.82 -17.45 -7.01
N PHE A 22 -3.63 -18.10 -6.17
CA PHE A 22 -4.42 -17.41 -5.14
C PHE A 22 -3.57 -16.79 -4.02
N PHE A 23 -2.36 -17.30 -3.79
CA PHE A 23 -1.46 -16.81 -2.74
C PHE A 23 -0.72 -15.50 -3.11
N GLN A 24 -0.87 -15.02 -4.34
CA GLN A 24 -0.16 -13.83 -4.86
C GLN A 24 -0.95 -12.52 -4.71
N VAL A 25 -2.05 -12.49 -3.94
CA VAL A 25 -2.69 -11.22 -3.56
C VAL A 25 -1.76 -10.50 -2.56
N ALA A 26 -0.68 -9.94 -3.09
CA ALA A 26 0.25 -9.10 -2.36
C ALA A 26 -0.52 -7.89 -1.84
N ILE A 27 -0.39 -7.67 -0.54
CA ILE A 27 -1.03 -6.56 0.14
C ILE A 27 -0.33 -5.29 -0.33
N ALA A 28 -0.92 -4.58 -1.30
CA ALA A 28 -0.47 -3.26 -1.71
C ALA A 28 -0.73 -2.29 -0.54
N GLN A 29 0.20 -2.25 0.41
CA GLN A 29 0.21 -1.24 1.46
C GLN A 29 0.61 0.07 0.80
N GLY A 30 -0.35 0.96 0.56
CA GLY A 30 -0.08 2.34 0.14
C GLY A 30 0.72 3.03 1.24
N ALA A 31 2.03 3.08 1.10
CA ALA A 31 2.91 3.68 2.09
C ALA A 31 2.76 5.20 2.03
N ILE A 32 2.20 5.79 3.07
CA ILE A 32 2.16 7.26 3.19
C ILE A 32 3.58 7.76 3.43
N LYS A 33 4.09 8.55 2.50
CA LYS A 33 5.34 9.27 2.70
C LYS A 33 5.10 10.42 3.66
N THR A 34 6.02 10.54 4.61
CA THR A 34 6.00 11.63 5.59
C THR A 34 7.36 12.30 5.57
N GLN A 35 7.35 13.64 5.58
CA GLN A 35 8.57 14.42 5.62
C GLN A 35 8.33 15.73 6.35
N TYR A 36 9.40 16.25 6.94
CA TYR A 36 9.37 17.60 7.45
C TYR A 36 9.81 18.58 6.37
N VAL A 37 9.12 19.71 6.31
CA VAL A 37 9.41 20.79 5.37
C VAL A 37 9.75 22.03 6.18
N GLU A 38 10.95 22.58 5.99
CA GLU A 38 11.35 23.84 6.60
C GLU A 38 10.81 25.00 5.77
N TYR A 39 10.30 26.02 6.45
CA TYR A 39 9.75 27.22 5.81
C TYR A 39 9.94 28.44 6.70
N MET A 40 9.85 29.63 6.09
CA MET A 40 9.93 30.90 6.80
C MET A 40 8.56 31.55 6.90
N HIS A 41 8.24 32.09 8.07
CA HIS A 41 7.10 32.99 8.25
C HIS A 41 7.61 34.35 8.74
N GLY A 42 7.81 35.27 7.80
CA GLY A 42 8.63 36.46 8.02
C GLY A 42 10.07 36.01 8.31
N ASP A 43 10.64 36.50 9.42
CA ASP A 43 12.00 36.15 9.86
C ASP A 43 12.05 34.91 10.78
N LYS A 44 10.91 34.21 10.95
CA LYS A 44 10.82 33.07 11.85
C LYS A 44 10.98 31.76 11.08
N PRO A 45 12.02 30.95 11.36
CA PRO A 45 12.13 29.60 10.82
C PRO A 45 11.11 28.69 11.49
N LEU A 46 10.37 27.94 10.68
CA LEU A 46 9.34 27.00 11.09
C LEU A 46 9.51 25.68 10.36
N LYS A 47 8.87 24.64 10.91
CA LYS A 47 8.91 23.28 10.36
C LYS A 47 7.49 22.73 10.27
N GLY A 48 7.08 22.38 9.05
CA GLY A 48 5.81 21.75 8.75
C GLY A 48 5.98 20.23 8.63
N TYR A 49 4.88 19.50 8.80
CA TYR A 49 4.82 18.06 8.58
C TYR A 49 3.95 17.78 7.35
N LEU A 50 4.53 17.15 6.34
CA LEU A 50 3.83 16.79 5.10
C LEU A 50 3.65 15.28 5.04
N ALA A 51 2.41 14.84 4.88
CA ALA A 51 2.04 13.45 4.64
C ALA A 51 1.31 13.35 3.29
N TYR A 52 1.76 12.46 2.41
CA TYR A 52 1.16 12.25 1.09
C TYR A 52 1.38 10.83 0.56
N ASP A 53 0.53 10.40 -0.36
CA ASP A 53 0.69 9.17 -1.13
C ASP A 53 1.49 9.48 -2.40
N ASP A 54 2.66 8.86 -2.56
CA ASP A 54 3.57 9.10 -3.68
C ASP A 54 3.30 8.22 -4.92
N SER A 55 2.35 7.29 -4.82
CA SER A 55 1.85 6.54 -5.99
C SER A 55 1.07 7.44 -6.96
N VAL A 56 0.72 8.65 -6.51
CA VAL A 56 -0.05 9.64 -7.25
C VAL A 56 0.84 10.80 -7.68
N SER A 57 0.91 11.05 -8.99
CA SER A 57 1.65 12.18 -9.56
C SER A 57 0.78 13.36 -10.02
N SER A 58 -0.56 13.21 -10.03
CA SER A 58 -1.46 14.29 -10.45
C SER A 58 -1.63 15.37 -9.36
N LYS A 59 -1.89 16.62 -9.78
CA LYS A 59 -2.20 17.71 -8.84
C LYS A 59 -3.51 17.42 -8.10
N ARG A 60 -3.51 17.63 -6.78
CA ARG A 60 -4.66 17.42 -5.89
C ARG A 60 -4.77 18.55 -4.87
N PRO A 61 -5.98 18.83 -4.35
CA PRO A 61 -6.13 19.76 -3.23
C PRO A 61 -5.30 19.31 -2.02
N GLY A 62 -4.57 20.26 -1.43
CA GLY A 62 -3.86 20.05 -0.17
C GLY A 62 -4.71 20.52 1.02
N VAL A 63 -4.55 19.85 2.17
CA VAL A 63 -5.17 20.28 3.43
C VAL A 63 -4.08 20.84 4.33
N LEU A 64 -4.24 22.09 4.75
CA LEU A 64 -3.38 22.70 5.77
C LEU A 64 -4.03 22.51 7.14
N LEU A 65 -3.42 21.70 7.99
CA LEU A 65 -3.84 21.51 9.37
C LEU A 65 -2.98 22.38 10.28
N VAL A 66 -3.63 23.27 11.05
CA VAL A 66 -2.98 24.04 12.11
C VAL A 66 -3.53 23.55 13.43
N HIS A 67 -2.69 22.91 14.24
CA HIS A 67 -3.08 22.58 15.60
C HIS A 67 -3.17 23.85 16.42
N TYR A 68 -4.35 24.13 16.96
CA TYR A 68 -4.51 25.21 17.93
C TYR A 68 -4.01 24.72 19.30
N ARG A 69 -2.96 25.37 19.82
CA ARG A 69 -2.62 25.30 21.23
C ARG A 69 -3.26 26.51 21.90
N GLY A 70 -4.45 26.32 22.48
CA GLY A 70 -4.98 27.27 23.45
C GLY A 70 -4.10 27.20 24.69
N GLY A 71 -3.51 28.33 25.07
CA GLY A 71 -2.75 28.48 26.32
C GLY A 71 -3.65 28.24 27.53
#